data_AF-A0A2N4YPK3-F1
#
_entry.id   AF-A0A2N4YPK3-F1
#
_cell.length_a   1.000
_cell.length_b   1.000
_cell.length_c   1.000
_cell.angle_alpha   90.00
_cell.angle_beta   90.00
_cell.angle_gamma   90.00
#
_symmetry.space_group_name_H-M   'P 1'
#
loop_
_entity.id
_entity.type
_entity.pdbx_description
1 polymer ?
#
loop_
_entity_poly.entity_id
_entity_poly.type
_entity_poly.pdbx_seq_one_letter_code
_entity_poly.pdbx_strand_id
1 'polypeptide(L)'
;DSTLSLQTYLTRITRVRLRLQQVANASDPQEMMQTLAQTVFQGKSVDLTDTQQYGSLISASLGEEWSGFGNTLFVQPLTQAWETVLLPSAASLNDKWRRSVVANWHTAFDGRFPFAASKSDASLPMLAEFVRKDSGRIERFLTTELNGVLHKEGSQWVPDKVNSHGLVFNPAFLRAINQLSQLSDILFTDGSQGISFELQARPAPEVVETQLTID
;
A
#
# COMPACT_ATOMS: atom_id res chain seq x y z
N ASP A 1 16.52 26.85 11.86
CA ASP A 1 17.76 26.07 11.67
C ASP A 1 17.91 25.00 12.72
N SER A 2 17.45 23.78 12.44
CA SER A 2 17.76 22.62 13.28
C SER A 2 19.08 22.01 12.81
N THR A 3 20.19 22.39 13.44
CA THR A 3 21.49 21.77 13.20
C THR A 3 21.44 20.28 13.53
N LEU A 4 21.95 19.43 12.65
CA LEU A 4 22.08 18.00 12.92
C LEU A 4 23.05 17.79 14.08
N SER A 5 22.71 16.93 15.06
CA SER A 5 23.56 16.68 16.22
C SER A 5 23.56 15.21 16.63
N LEU A 6 24.74 14.72 17.04
CA LEU A 6 24.90 13.38 17.57
C LEU A 6 24.06 13.17 18.83
N GLN A 7 23.94 14.19 19.69
CA GLN A 7 23.13 14.11 20.90
C GLN A 7 21.65 13.85 20.59
N THR A 8 21.11 14.55 19.57
CA THR A 8 19.73 14.32 19.11
C THR A 8 19.58 12.91 18.56
N TYR A 9 20.54 12.42 17.77
CA TYR A 9 20.51 11.04 17.27
C TYR A 9 20.54 10.01 18.40
N LEU A 10 21.47 10.13 19.35
CA LEU A 10 21.60 9.22 20.49
C LEU A 10 20.32 9.19 21.34
N THR A 11 19.66 10.33 21.52
CA THR A 11 18.38 10.42 22.21
C THR A 11 17.28 9.65 21.45
N ARG A 12 17.20 9.86 20.14
CA ARG A 12 16.22 9.21 19.25
C ARG A 12 16.41 7.69 19.19
N ILE A 13 17.63 7.21 18.91
CA ILE A 13 17.91 5.77 18.86
C ILE A 13 17.74 5.09 20.22
N THR A 14 18.01 5.79 21.33
CA THR A 14 17.72 5.26 22.67
C THR A 14 16.23 5.07 22.89
N ARG A 15 15.38 6.00 22.42
CA ARG A 15 13.92 5.84 22.48
C ARG A 15 13.46 4.62 21.69
N VAL A 16 13.98 4.44 20.47
CA VAL A 16 13.71 3.25 19.65
C VAL A 16 14.11 1.98 20.41
N ARG A 17 15.33 1.92 20.95
CA ARG A 17 15.81 0.77 21.73
C ARG A 17 14.90 0.46 22.93
N LEU A 18 14.52 1.48 23.71
CA LEU A 18 13.64 1.30 24.86
C LEU A 18 12.26 0.77 24.43
N ARG A 19 11.72 1.24 23.30
CA ARG A 19 10.45 0.74 22.77
C ARG A 19 10.55 -0.73 22.37
N LEU A 20 11.64 -1.14 21.71
CA LEU A 20 11.88 -2.54 21.36
C LEU A 20 12.08 -3.41 22.59
N GLN A 21 12.75 -2.90 23.63
CA GLN A 21 12.87 -3.60 24.91
C GLN A 21 11.51 -3.77 25.61
N GLN A 22 10.60 -2.79 25.51
CA GLN A 22 9.24 -2.95 26.02
C GLN A 22 8.48 -4.07 25.29
N VAL A 23 8.63 -4.16 23.97
CA VAL A 23 8.04 -5.25 23.17
C VAL A 23 8.62 -6.60 23.61
N ALA A 24 9.95 -6.71 23.71
CA ALA A 24 10.62 -7.95 24.07
C ALA A 24 10.28 -8.46 25.48
N ASN A 25 10.00 -7.53 26.42
CA ASN A 25 9.64 -7.84 27.80
C ASN A 25 8.13 -7.86 28.06
N ALA A 26 7.29 -7.74 27.03
CA ALA A 26 5.84 -7.79 27.16
C ALA A 26 5.37 -9.20 27.57
N SER A 27 4.16 -9.30 28.15
CA SER A 27 3.53 -10.58 28.44
C SER A 27 3.22 -11.38 27.17
N ASP A 28 2.91 -10.69 26.08
CA ASP A 28 2.82 -11.24 24.72
C ASP A 28 3.70 -10.40 23.76
N PRO A 29 4.99 -10.77 23.61
CA PRO A 29 5.91 -10.06 22.71
C PRO A 29 5.48 -10.11 21.25
N GLN A 30 4.80 -11.17 20.81
CA GLN A 30 4.42 -11.35 19.42
C GLN A 30 3.26 -10.43 19.04
N GLU A 31 2.23 -10.33 19.89
CA GLU A 31 1.12 -9.40 19.70
C GLU A 31 1.59 -7.94 19.73
N MET A 32 2.47 -7.60 20.67
CA MET A 32 2.98 -6.23 20.80
C MET A 32 3.91 -5.86 19.63
N MET A 33 4.67 -6.80 19.09
CA MET A 33 5.46 -6.62 17.87
C MET A 33 4.58 -6.36 16.65
N GLN A 34 3.49 -7.12 16.49
CA GLN A 34 2.52 -6.91 15.42
C GLN A 34 1.87 -5.54 15.52
N THR A 35 1.50 -5.11 16.73
CA THR A 35 0.93 -3.79 16.97
C THR A 35 1.91 -2.69 16.59
N LEU A 36 3.19 -2.83 16.97
CA LEU A 36 4.23 -1.87 16.59
C LEU A 36 4.40 -1.80 15.07
N ALA A 37 4.53 -2.94 14.41
CA ALA A 37 4.64 -2.99 12.95
C ALA A 37 3.42 -2.40 12.24
N GLN A 38 2.21 -2.66 12.76
CA GLN A 38 0.99 -2.08 12.22
C GLN A 38 1.02 -0.56 12.33
N THR A 39 1.44 0.02 13.46
CA THR A 39 1.55 1.48 13.56
C THR A 39 2.52 2.08 12.54
N VAL A 40 3.57 1.34 12.17
CA VAL A 40 4.49 1.74 11.09
C VAL A 40 3.78 1.70 9.74
N PHE A 41 3.15 0.58 9.36
CA PHE A 41 2.45 0.46 8.08
C PHE A 41 1.31 1.48 7.92
N GLN A 42 0.69 1.87 9.03
CA GLN A 42 -0.37 2.89 9.06
C GLN A 42 0.17 4.33 9.01
N GLY A 43 1.48 4.53 9.11
CA GLY A 43 2.10 5.86 9.18
C GLY A 43 1.86 6.58 10.53
N LYS A 44 1.54 5.84 11.59
CA LYS A 44 1.32 6.38 12.94
C LYS A 44 2.57 6.36 13.82
N SER A 45 3.54 5.49 13.50
CA SER A 45 4.78 5.34 14.27
C SER A 45 5.86 6.29 13.77
N VAL A 46 5.82 7.51 14.27
CA VAL A 46 6.74 8.60 13.90
C VAL A 46 8.17 8.33 14.39
N ASP A 47 8.36 7.64 15.53
CA ASP A 47 9.68 7.56 16.16
C ASP A 47 10.70 6.69 15.38
N LEU A 48 10.30 5.56 14.77
CA LEU A 48 11.24 4.66 14.08
C LEU A 48 11.66 5.22 12.71
N THR A 49 10.68 5.61 11.88
CA THR A 49 10.90 6.17 10.55
C THR A 49 11.69 7.49 10.63
N ASP A 50 11.31 8.39 11.54
CA ASP A 50 11.98 9.69 11.66
C ASP A 50 13.40 9.54 12.20
N THR A 51 13.65 8.57 13.08
CA THR A 51 15.00 8.31 13.59
C THR A 51 15.90 7.77 12.50
N GLN A 52 15.37 6.93 11.61
CA GLN A 52 16.11 6.42 10.46
C GLN A 52 16.41 7.52 9.44
N GLN A 53 15.43 8.35 9.10
CA GLN A 53 15.66 9.52 8.24
C GLN A 53 16.70 10.46 8.84
N TYR A 54 16.63 10.72 10.15
CA TYR A 54 17.62 11.52 10.85
C TYR A 54 19.02 10.89 10.83
N GLY A 55 19.11 9.57 11.01
CA GLY A 55 20.37 8.81 10.89
C GLY A 55 20.98 8.91 9.48
N SER A 56 20.15 8.79 8.44
CA SER A 56 20.56 8.97 7.04
C SER A 56 21.08 10.37 6.77
N LEU A 57 20.44 11.40 7.34
CA LEU A 57 20.90 12.80 7.22
C LEU A 57 22.25 13.02 7.91
N ILE A 58 22.46 12.47 9.12
CA ILE A 58 23.77 12.53 9.78
C ILE A 58 24.82 11.79 8.95
N SER A 59 24.52 10.58 8.47
CA SER A 59 25.44 9.81 7.63
C SER A 59 25.85 10.58 6.38
N ALA A 60 24.88 11.21 5.69
CA ALA A 60 25.14 12.01 4.51
C ALA A 60 25.97 13.29 4.82
N SER A 61 25.79 13.87 6.01
CA SER A 61 26.53 15.07 6.42
C SER A 61 28.03 14.85 6.61
N LEU A 62 28.50 13.59 6.69
CA LEU A 62 29.91 13.25 6.86
C LEU A 62 30.72 13.32 5.55
N GLY A 63 30.07 13.44 4.39
CA GLY A 63 30.72 13.39 3.09
C GLY A 63 30.89 11.98 2.53
N GLU A 64 31.21 11.89 1.23
CA GLU A 64 31.27 10.63 0.49
C GLU A 64 32.39 9.71 1.01
N GLU A 65 33.53 10.30 1.39
CA GLU A 65 34.69 9.60 1.96
C GLU A 65 34.35 8.79 3.23
N TRP A 66 33.36 9.25 4.00
CA TRP A 66 32.93 8.62 5.27
C TRP A 66 31.60 7.88 5.15
N SER A 67 31.07 7.72 3.94
CA SER A 67 29.77 7.08 3.69
C SER A 67 29.64 5.69 4.32
N GLY A 68 30.67 4.85 4.22
CA GLY A 68 30.68 3.52 4.83
C GLY A 68 30.59 3.58 6.36
N PHE A 69 31.38 4.44 6.99
CA PHE A 69 31.36 4.65 8.45
C PHE A 69 30.01 5.22 8.91
N GLY A 70 29.50 6.24 8.21
CA GLY A 70 28.22 6.86 8.50
C GLY A 70 27.06 5.87 8.42
N ASN A 71 27.05 5.04 7.38
CA ASN A 71 26.03 4.02 7.19
C ASN A 71 26.06 2.98 8.32
N THR A 72 27.25 2.47 8.66
CA THR A 72 27.42 1.47 9.73
C THR A 72 27.01 2.00 11.11
N LEU A 73 27.33 3.27 11.45
CA LEU A 73 26.99 3.80 12.76
C LEU A 73 25.56 4.35 12.87
N PHE A 74 25.08 5.04 11.83
CA PHE A 74 23.85 5.84 11.94
C PHE A 74 22.63 5.21 11.28
N VAL A 75 22.82 4.33 10.30
CA VAL A 75 21.73 3.76 9.49
C VAL A 75 21.52 2.29 9.81
N GLN A 76 22.58 1.47 9.74
CA GLN A 76 22.50 0.02 9.84
C GLN A 76 21.84 -0.52 11.13
N PRO A 77 22.08 0.06 12.34
CA PRO A 77 21.42 -0.42 13.56
C PRO A 77 19.89 -0.24 13.50
N LEU A 78 19.41 0.82 12.84
CA LEU A 78 17.99 1.08 12.66
C LEU A 78 17.41 0.14 11.60
N THR A 79 18.14 -0.12 10.51
CA THR A 79 17.74 -1.11 9.51
C THR A 79 17.57 -2.51 10.11
N GLN A 80 18.49 -2.95 10.97
CA GLN A 80 18.38 -4.26 11.64
C GLN A 80 17.20 -4.33 12.61
N ALA A 81 17.00 -3.27 13.39
CA ALA A 81 15.83 -3.16 14.27
C ALA A 81 14.52 -3.22 13.47
N TRP A 82 14.49 -2.59 12.30
CA TRP A 82 13.35 -2.55 11.41
C TRP A 82 13.01 -3.93 10.82
N GLU A 83 13.99 -4.65 10.27
CA GLU A 83 13.81 -6.00 9.72
C GLU A 83 13.26 -6.97 10.77
N THR A 84 13.75 -6.85 12.01
CA THR A 84 13.31 -7.68 13.15
C THR A 84 11.83 -7.46 13.49
N VAL A 85 11.32 -6.24 13.37
CA VAL A 85 9.94 -5.89 13.72
C VAL A 85 8.96 -6.12 12.57
N LEU A 86 9.34 -5.75 11.34
CA LEU A 86 8.40 -5.70 10.22
C LEU A 86 8.25 -7.01 9.44
N LEU A 87 9.32 -7.80 9.26
CA LEU A 87 9.23 -9.02 8.45
C LEU A 87 8.19 -10.02 8.97
N PRO A 88 8.14 -10.35 10.28
CA PRO A 88 7.10 -11.24 10.82
C PRO A 88 5.68 -10.66 10.67
N SER A 89 5.57 -9.33 10.70
CA SER A 89 4.31 -8.61 10.71
C SER A 89 3.72 -8.41 9.32
N ALA A 90 4.55 -8.47 8.27
CA ALA A 90 4.10 -8.50 6.88
C ALA A 90 3.20 -9.72 6.59
N ALA A 91 3.47 -10.87 7.23
CA ALA A 91 2.61 -12.05 7.12
C ALA A 91 1.22 -11.81 7.72
N SER A 92 1.15 -11.20 8.91
CA SER A 92 -0.12 -10.82 9.56
C SER A 92 -0.92 -9.82 8.70
N LEU A 93 -0.24 -8.86 8.06
CA LEU A 93 -0.87 -7.94 7.12
C LEU A 93 -1.44 -8.65 5.89
N ASN A 94 -0.71 -9.62 5.33
CA ASN A 94 -1.20 -10.45 4.23
C ASN A 94 -2.45 -11.27 4.64
N ASP A 95 -2.47 -11.83 5.84
CA ASP A 95 -3.64 -12.52 6.38
C ASP A 95 -4.83 -11.58 6.57
N LYS A 96 -4.58 -10.35 7.00
CA LYS A 96 -5.62 -9.33 7.13
C LYS A 96 -6.19 -8.98 5.75
N TRP A 97 -5.35 -8.70 4.76
CA TRP A 97 -5.75 -8.44 3.36
C TRP A 97 -6.60 -9.59 2.79
N ARG A 98 -6.14 -10.84 2.99
CA ARG A 98 -6.86 -12.02 2.51
C ARG A 98 -8.27 -12.11 3.07
N ARG A 99 -8.44 -11.87 4.37
CA ARG A 99 -9.74 -11.94 5.04
C ARG A 99 -10.63 -10.73 4.78
N SER A 100 -10.07 -9.53 4.76
CA SER A 100 -10.86 -8.29 4.63
C SER A 100 -11.32 -8.03 3.19
N VAL A 101 -10.48 -8.34 2.21
CA VAL A 101 -10.73 -8.01 0.81
C VAL A 101 -10.86 -9.26 -0.05
N VAL A 102 -9.83 -10.10 -0.11
CA VAL A 102 -9.73 -11.17 -1.12
C VAL A 102 -10.84 -12.21 -0.98
N ALA A 103 -11.13 -12.68 0.24
CA ALA A 103 -12.19 -13.66 0.47
C ALA A 103 -13.57 -13.14 0.05
N ASN A 104 -13.86 -11.88 0.34
CA ASN A 104 -15.11 -11.23 -0.06
C ASN A 104 -15.18 -11.01 -1.57
N TRP A 105 -14.06 -10.65 -2.20
CA TRP A 105 -13.96 -10.49 -3.65
C TRP A 105 -14.28 -11.81 -4.36
N HIS A 106 -13.63 -12.90 -3.97
CA HIS A 106 -13.90 -14.23 -4.52
C HIS A 106 -15.35 -14.65 -4.34
N THR A 107 -15.89 -14.46 -3.13
CA THR A 107 -17.31 -14.75 -2.86
C THR A 107 -18.26 -14.00 -3.79
N ALA A 108 -17.93 -12.74 -4.14
CA ALA A 108 -18.76 -11.92 -5.01
C ALA A 108 -18.62 -12.30 -6.50
N PHE A 109 -17.42 -12.63 -6.96
CA PHE A 109 -17.08 -12.60 -8.38
C PHE A 109 -16.64 -13.94 -9.00
N ASP A 110 -16.35 -14.96 -8.18
CA ASP A 110 -15.95 -16.28 -8.71
C ASP A 110 -17.07 -16.88 -9.58
N GLY A 111 -16.69 -17.38 -10.75
CA GLY A 111 -17.62 -17.99 -11.71
C GLY A 111 -18.53 -16.99 -12.44
N ARG A 112 -18.24 -15.68 -12.39
CA ARG A 112 -19.02 -14.64 -13.07
C ARG A 112 -18.24 -13.94 -14.18
N PHE A 113 -18.93 -13.59 -15.27
CA PHE A 113 -18.39 -12.71 -16.30
C PHE A 113 -18.20 -11.30 -15.71
N PRO A 114 -17.10 -10.57 -16.02
CA PRO A 114 -16.04 -10.88 -16.98
C PRO A 114 -14.85 -11.68 -16.42
N PHE A 115 -14.88 -12.07 -15.14
CA PHE A 115 -13.76 -12.75 -14.48
C PHE A 115 -13.64 -14.22 -14.87
N ALA A 116 -14.74 -14.87 -15.23
CA ALA A 116 -14.82 -16.22 -15.77
C ALA A 116 -15.75 -16.25 -16.99
N ALA A 117 -15.49 -17.16 -17.92
CA ALA A 117 -16.40 -17.44 -19.03
C ALA A 117 -17.68 -18.10 -18.51
N SER A 118 -18.69 -17.28 -18.21
CA SER A 118 -19.93 -17.68 -17.54
C SER A 118 -21.11 -16.89 -18.11
N LYS A 119 -22.32 -17.45 -17.96
CA LYS A 119 -23.58 -16.76 -18.30
C LYS A 119 -24.07 -15.83 -17.19
N SER A 120 -23.46 -15.90 -16.00
CA SER A 120 -23.79 -15.01 -14.89
C SER A 120 -22.86 -13.82 -14.88
N ASP A 121 -23.42 -12.62 -14.90
CA ASP A 121 -22.64 -11.39 -14.83
C ASP A 121 -22.30 -11.01 -13.39
N ALA A 122 -21.15 -10.36 -13.23
CA ALA A 122 -20.75 -9.67 -12.01
C ALA A 122 -21.61 -8.41 -11.83
N SER A 123 -22.05 -8.17 -10.59
CA SER A 123 -22.83 -6.98 -10.26
C SER A 123 -21.93 -5.74 -10.25
N LEU A 124 -22.26 -4.74 -11.09
CA LEU A 124 -21.59 -3.43 -11.07
C LEU A 124 -21.72 -2.70 -9.72
N PRO A 125 -22.90 -2.66 -9.06
CA PRO A 125 -22.99 -2.16 -7.69
C PRO A 125 -22.05 -2.87 -6.72
N MET A 126 -21.94 -4.21 -6.82
CA MET A 126 -21.01 -4.96 -5.96
C MET A 126 -19.56 -4.61 -6.28
N LEU A 127 -19.19 -4.43 -7.56
CA LEU A 127 -17.85 -3.98 -7.93
C LEU A 127 -17.53 -2.61 -7.33
N ALA A 128 -18.50 -1.68 -7.34
CA ALA A 128 -18.34 -0.36 -6.76
C ALA A 128 -18.01 -0.40 -5.26
N GLU A 129 -18.58 -1.34 -4.49
CA GLU A 129 -18.27 -1.53 -3.07
C GLU A 129 -16.79 -1.86 -2.81
N PHE A 130 -16.08 -2.44 -3.79
CA PHE A 130 -14.67 -2.76 -3.67
C PHE A 130 -13.76 -1.63 -4.12
N VAL A 131 -14.05 -1.04 -5.28
CA VAL A 131 -13.06 -0.23 -6.01
C VAL A 131 -13.27 1.28 -5.92
N ARG A 132 -14.41 1.76 -5.39
CA ARG A 132 -14.72 3.20 -5.37
C ARG A 132 -13.58 4.02 -4.73
N LYS A 133 -13.21 5.10 -5.41
CA LYS A 133 -12.02 5.92 -5.13
C LYS A 133 -11.80 6.38 -3.69
N ASP A 134 -12.84 6.58 -2.90
CA ASP A 134 -12.69 7.09 -1.51
C ASP A 134 -13.30 6.16 -0.45
N SER A 135 -14.21 5.29 -0.88
CA SER A 135 -14.97 4.45 0.04
C SER A 135 -15.03 2.99 -0.38
N GLY A 136 -14.31 2.56 -1.41
CA GLY A 136 -14.17 1.15 -1.74
C GLY A 136 -13.44 0.39 -0.62
N ARG A 137 -13.77 -0.90 -0.44
CA ARG A 137 -13.07 -1.76 0.53
C ARG A 137 -11.56 -1.80 0.31
N ILE A 138 -11.12 -1.80 -0.95
CA ILE A 138 -9.69 -1.79 -1.30
C ILE A 138 -9.08 -0.46 -0.88
N GLU A 139 -9.67 0.65 -1.30
CA GLU A 139 -9.18 1.99 -0.96
C GLU A 139 -9.07 2.19 0.56
N ARG A 140 -10.11 1.82 1.31
CA ARG A 140 -10.10 1.89 2.77
C ARG A 140 -8.99 1.05 3.36
N PHE A 141 -8.78 -0.17 2.87
CA PHE A 141 -7.68 -1.00 3.37
C PHE A 141 -6.31 -0.36 3.13
N LEU A 142 -6.06 0.16 1.92
CA LEU A 142 -4.78 0.78 1.58
C LEU A 142 -4.53 2.04 2.43
N THR A 143 -5.53 2.90 2.55
CA THR A 143 -5.45 4.13 3.36
C THR A 143 -5.38 3.86 4.87
N THR A 144 -6.01 2.81 5.39
CA THR A 144 -6.00 2.56 6.84
C THR A 144 -4.87 1.67 7.29
N GLU A 145 -4.40 0.72 6.48
CA GLU A 145 -3.40 -0.28 6.86
C GLU A 145 -2.02 -0.04 6.26
N LEU A 146 -1.92 0.67 5.13
CA LEU A 146 -0.69 0.80 4.34
C LEU A 146 -0.23 2.24 4.10
N ASN A 147 -0.91 3.25 4.65
CA ASN A 147 -0.62 4.66 4.40
C ASN A 147 0.81 5.13 4.76
N GLY A 148 1.50 4.43 5.66
CA GLY A 148 2.89 4.73 6.01
C GLY A 148 3.93 4.17 5.03
N VAL A 149 3.53 3.28 4.12
CA VAL A 149 4.43 2.58 3.19
C VAL A 149 3.93 2.60 1.74
N LEU A 150 2.71 3.06 1.52
CA LEU A 150 2.05 3.17 0.22
C LEU A 150 1.23 4.47 0.20
N HIS A 151 1.45 5.31 -0.79
CA HIS A 151 0.72 6.56 -0.97
C HIS A 151 0.12 6.66 -2.36
N LYS A 152 -0.80 7.60 -2.53
CA LYS A 152 -1.51 7.82 -3.78
C LYS A 152 -0.90 8.99 -4.55
N GLU A 153 -0.46 8.73 -5.78
CA GLU A 153 0.01 9.73 -6.75
C GLU A 153 -1.03 9.84 -7.88
N GLY A 154 -1.89 10.85 -7.79
CA GLY A 154 -3.05 10.97 -8.68
C GLY A 154 -4.04 9.83 -8.45
N SER A 155 -4.12 8.89 -9.39
CA SER A 155 -4.94 7.68 -9.28
C SER A 155 -4.13 6.41 -9.01
N GLN A 156 -2.80 6.51 -8.94
CA GLN A 156 -1.94 5.36 -8.76
C GLN A 156 -1.45 5.21 -7.32
N TRP A 157 -1.45 3.98 -6.84
CA TRP A 157 -0.83 3.57 -5.60
C TRP A 157 0.65 3.24 -5.83
N VAL A 158 1.52 3.96 -5.13
CA VAL A 158 2.97 3.91 -5.27
C VAL A 158 3.60 3.62 -3.91
N PRO A 159 4.59 2.72 -3.82
CA PRO A 159 5.35 2.51 -2.59
C PRO A 159 6.10 3.76 -2.17
N ASP A 160 6.05 4.09 -0.89
CA ASP A 160 6.87 5.15 -0.32
C ASP A 160 8.30 4.61 -0.17
N LYS A 161 9.17 4.90 -1.15
CA LYS A 161 10.56 4.41 -1.16
C LYS A 161 11.36 4.87 0.05
N VAL A 162 11.00 6.02 0.64
CA VAL A 162 11.66 6.51 1.84
C VAL A 162 11.26 5.63 3.00
N ASN A 163 9.97 5.36 3.20
CA ASN A 163 9.49 4.65 4.39
C ASN A 163 9.42 3.11 4.25
N SER A 164 9.54 2.57 3.04
CA SER A 164 9.43 1.12 2.78
C SER A 164 10.63 0.31 3.28
N HIS A 165 11.83 0.91 3.34
CA HIS A 165 13.05 0.37 3.99
C HIS A 165 13.19 -1.18 4.06
N GLY A 166 13.23 -1.84 2.90
CA GLY A 166 13.40 -3.31 2.80
C GLY A 166 12.10 -4.11 2.65
N LEU A 167 10.92 -3.50 2.84
CA LEU A 167 9.67 -4.06 2.36
C LEU A 167 9.63 -4.02 0.85
N VAL A 168 9.38 -5.19 0.27
CA VAL A 168 9.14 -5.35 -1.16
C VAL A 168 7.67 -5.68 -1.36
N PHE A 169 6.94 -4.78 -2.00
CA PHE A 169 5.60 -5.07 -2.47
C PHE A 169 5.65 -6.05 -3.63
N ASN A 170 4.72 -7.01 -3.63
CA ASN A 170 4.53 -7.88 -4.78
C ASN A 170 4.13 -7.02 -6.01
N PRO A 171 4.88 -7.05 -7.12
CA PRO A 171 4.54 -6.27 -8.31
C PRO A 171 3.18 -6.64 -8.92
N ALA A 172 2.70 -7.87 -8.74
CA ALA A 172 1.37 -8.27 -9.18
C ALA A 172 0.27 -7.60 -8.35
N PHE A 173 0.48 -7.43 -7.04
CA PHE A 173 -0.44 -6.70 -6.17
C PHE A 173 -0.54 -5.23 -6.61
N LEU A 174 0.60 -4.56 -6.82
CA LEU A 174 0.62 -3.16 -7.26
C LEU A 174 -0.06 -2.98 -8.63
N ARG A 175 0.20 -3.87 -9.59
CA ARG A 175 -0.49 -3.83 -10.90
C ARG A 175 -2.00 -4.01 -10.74
N ALA A 176 -2.44 -4.96 -9.92
CA ALA A 176 -3.86 -5.25 -9.73
C ALA A 176 -4.60 -4.06 -9.09
N ILE A 177 -4.10 -3.50 -7.99
CA ILE A 177 -4.77 -2.37 -7.33
C ILE A 177 -4.81 -1.13 -8.24
N ASN A 178 -3.75 -0.88 -9.01
CA ASN A 178 -3.70 0.26 -9.93
C ASN A 178 -4.64 0.09 -11.12
N GLN A 179 -4.77 -1.14 -11.65
CA GLN A 179 -5.76 -1.44 -12.68
C GLN A 179 -7.19 -1.21 -12.15
N LEU A 180 -7.47 -1.61 -10.90
CA LEU A 180 -8.77 -1.39 -10.28
C LEU A 180 -9.04 0.10 -9.97
N SER A 181 -8.02 0.86 -9.55
CA SER A 181 -8.14 2.31 -9.37
C SER A 181 -8.44 3.03 -10.68
N GLN A 182 -7.76 2.66 -11.77
CA GLN A 182 -8.05 3.20 -13.10
C GLN A 182 -9.47 2.85 -13.58
N LEU A 183 -9.92 1.61 -13.36
CA LEU A 183 -11.30 1.23 -13.65
C LEU A 183 -12.29 2.04 -12.83
N SER A 184 -11.99 2.30 -11.55
CA SER A 184 -12.86 3.13 -10.71
C SER A 184 -12.97 4.56 -11.23
N ASP A 185 -11.87 5.14 -11.70
CA ASP A 185 -11.89 6.49 -12.26
C ASP A 185 -12.70 6.59 -13.55
N ILE A 186 -12.83 5.51 -14.31
CA ILE A 186 -13.63 5.49 -15.55
C ILE A 186 -15.10 5.20 -15.26
N LEU A 187 -15.38 4.23 -14.38
CA LEU A 187 -16.74 3.71 -14.15
C LEU A 187 -17.55 4.55 -13.15
N PHE A 188 -16.88 5.35 -12.29
CA PHE A 188 -17.50 6.00 -11.14
C PHE A 188 -17.09 7.48 -10.97
N THR A 189 -16.85 8.21 -12.06
CA THR A 189 -16.39 9.62 -12.06
C THR A 189 -17.23 10.55 -11.17
N ASP A 190 -18.56 10.40 -11.19
CA ASP A 190 -19.50 11.39 -10.63
C ASP A 190 -20.49 10.76 -9.63
N GLY A 191 -20.20 9.56 -9.13
CA GLY A 191 -21.10 8.79 -8.28
C GLY A 191 -22.23 8.07 -9.03
N SER A 192 -22.43 8.37 -10.32
CA SER A 192 -23.24 7.57 -11.25
C SER A 192 -22.53 6.25 -11.59
N GLN A 193 -23.32 5.22 -11.90
CA GLN A 193 -22.80 3.96 -12.45
C GLN A 193 -22.92 4.03 -13.97
N GLY A 194 -21.81 4.12 -14.68
CA GLY A 194 -21.85 3.97 -16.14
C GLY A 194 -20.78 4.73 -16.90
N ILE A 195 -20.61 4.36 -18.16
CA ILE A 195 -19.77 5.02 -19.15
C ILE A 195 -20.68 5.43 -20.29
N SER A 196 -20.50 6.66 -20.79
CA SER A 196 -21.10 7.10 -22.05
C SER A 196 -20.09 6.94 -23.17
N PHE A 197 -20.52 6.39 -24.31
CA PHE A 197 -19.71 6.27 -25.51
C PHE A 197 -20.56 6.51 -26.76
N GLU A 198 -19.91 6.94 -27.84
CA GLU A 198 -20.55 7.15 -29.14
C GLU A 198 -20.19 6.02 -30.09
N LEU A 199 -21.14 5.66 -30.96
CA LEU A 199 -20.94 4.66 -32.01
C LEU A 199 -21.09 5.29 -33.38
N GLN A 200 -20.14 5.01 -34.27
CA GLN A 200 -20.20 5.40 -35.67
C GLN A 200 -20.27 4.16 -36.55
N ALA A 201 -21.42 3.98 -37.22
CA ALA A 201 -21.56 2.93 -38.23
C ALA A 201 -20.66 3.21 -39.44
N ARG A 202 -20.08 2.15 -40.01
CA ARG A 202 -19.24 2.21 -41.22
C ARG A 202 -19.85 1.28 -42.29
N PRO A 203 -19.88 1.71 -43.57
CA PRO A 203 -20.39 0.86 -44.64
C PRO A 203 -19.45 -0.32 -44.90
N ALA A 204 -20.02 -1.48 -45.19
CA ALA A 204 -19.29 -2.68 -45.61
C ALA A 204 -19.80 -3.12 -47.00
N PRO A 205 -18.93 -3.57 -47.91
CA PRO A 205 -19.36 -4.09 -49.21
C PRO A 205 -20.40 -5.19 -49.03
N GLU A 206 -21.42 -5.19 -49.89
CA GLU A 206 -22.48 -6.21 -49.90
C GLU A 206 -23.38 -6.24 -48.64
N VAL A 207 -23.28 -5.26 -47.74
CA VAL A 207 -24.17 -5.09 -46.58
C VAL A 207 -25.13 -3.93 -46.81
N VAL A 208 -26.43 -4.22 -46.80
CA VAL A 208 -27.49 -3.23 -47.04
C VAL A 208 -28.07 -2.62 -45.76
N GLU A 209 -28.00 -3.34 -44.64
CA GLU A 209 -28.51 -2.89 -43.35
C GLU A 209 -27.69 -3.51 -42.20
N THR A 210 -27.51 -2.75 -41.13
CA THR A 210 -26.93 -3.25 -39.88
C THR A 210 -27.73 -2.68 -38.72
N GLN A 211 -28.31 -3.57 -37.91
CA GLN A 211 -29.05 -3.22 -36.72
C GLN A 211 -28.25 -3.63 -35.49
N LEU A 212 -27.95 -2.67 -34.62
CA LEU A 212 -27.31 -2.89 -33.33
C LEU A 212 -28.23 -2.33 -32.24
N THR A 213 -28.54 -3.16 -31.24
CA THR A 213 -29.30 -2.76 -30.06
C THR A 213 -28.44 -3.03 -28.83
N ILE A 214 -28.23 -2.01 -28.02
CA ILE A 214 -27.57 -2.06 -26.72
C ILE A 214 -28.56 -1.42 -25.76
N ASP A 215 -28.90 -2.13 -24.69
CA ASP A 215 -29.89 -1.71 -23.69
C ASP A 215 -29.48 -0.43 -22.94
#